data_AF-A0A3M2ZT72-F1
#
_entry.id   AF-A0A3M2ZT72-F1
#
_cell.length_a   1.000
_cell.length_b   1.000
_cell.length_c   1.000
_cell.angle_alpha   90.00
_cell.angle_beta   90.00
_cell.angle_gamma   90.00
#
_symmetry.space_group_name_H-M   'P 1'
#
loop_
_entity.id
_entity.type
_entity.pdbx_description
1 polymer ?
#
loop_
_entity_poly.entity_id
_entity_poly.type
_entity_poly.pdbx_seq_one_letter_code
_entity_poly.pdbx_strand_id
1 'polypeptide(L)'
;DGRIVRVCARPEKLMHVTCSSTFELTRAAYHLGNRHVALQVGDGWLRLLDDYVLKAMLDQLGATTEAIEAPFQPEHGAYGGGHHHSRAGEEDFNYPPRMHQFGVRK
;
A
#
# COMPACT_ATOMS: atom_id res chain seq x y z
N ASP A 1 -21.79 -4.60 -32.56
CA ASP A 1 -20.49 -4.76 -33.26
C ASP A 1 -19.44 -5.51 -32.42
N GLY A 2 -19.69 -5.81 -31.14
CA GLY A 2 -19.02 -6.89 -30.40
C GLY A 2 -17.52 -6.68 -30.14
N ARG A 3 -17.04 -5.44 -30.23
CA ARG A 3 -15.61 -5.13 -30.10
C ARG A 3 -15.16 -5.17 -28.64
N ILE A 4 -13.97 -5.70 -28.41
CA ILE A 4 -13.28 -5.70 -27.11
C ILE A 4 -12.10 -4.74 -27.21
N VAL A 5 -11.97 -3.84 -26.24
CA VAL A 5 -10.84 -2.90 -26.14
C VAL A 5 -10.09 -3.20 -24.86
N ARG A 6 -8.76 -3.31 -24.95
CA ARG A 6 -7.89 -3.48 -23.78
C ARG A 6 -7.37 -2.11 -23.34
N VAL A 7 -7.62 -1.76 -22.08
CA VAL A 7 -6.98 -0.61 -21.44
C VAL A 7 -5.57 -1.04 -21.00
N CYS A 8 -4.56 -0.32 -21.48
CA CYS A 8 -3.17 -0.54 -21.09
C CYS A 8 -2.71 0.63 -20.23
N ALA A 9 -2.14 0.34 -19.06
CA ALA A 9 -1.49 1.37 -18.25
C ALA A 9 -0.27 1.94 -18.99
N ARG A 10 -0.11 3.27 -18.93
CA ARG A 10 1.06 3.96 -19.47
C ARG A 10 2.27 3.65 -18.58
N PRO A 11 3.49 3.57 -19.13
CA PRO A 11 4.70 3.52 -18.31
C PRO A 11 4.79 4.74 -17.38
N GLU A 12 5.14 4.50 -16.13
CA GLU A 12 5.34 5.49 -15.08
C GLU A 12 6.72 5.28 -14.43
N LYS A 13 7.25 6.32 -13.78
CA LYS A 13 8.49 6.22 -13.00
C LYS A 13 8.18 5.53 -11.67
N LEU A 14 8.72 4.34 -11.50
CA LEU A 14 8.49 3.49 -10.35
C LEU A 14 9.79 3.19 -9.63
N MET A 15 9.64 2.89 -8.35
CA MET A 15 10.66 2.23 -7.57
C MET A 15 10.36 0.72 -7.56
N HIS A 16 11.30 -0.07 -8.04
CA HIS A 16 11.28 -1.52 -7.97
C HIS A 16 12.05 -1.96 -6.73
N VAL A 17 11.37 -2.66 -5.83
CA VAL A 17 11.88 -3.03 -4.52
C VAL A 17 12.05 -4.54 -4.44
N THR A 18 13.24 -4.98 -4.05
CA THR A 18 13.58 -6.38 -3.79
C THR A 18 14.25 -6.49 -2.42
N CYS A 19 14.23 -7.67 -1.82
CA CYS A 19 14.89 -7.95 -0.54
C CYS A 19 15.65 -9.28 -0.61
N SER A 20 16.57 -9.51 0.33
CA SER A 20 17.38 -10.74 0.35
C SER A 20 16.58 -11.99 0.76
N SER A 21 15.42 -11.78 1.39
CA SER A 21 14.51 -12.86 1.78
C SER A 21 13.03 -12.44 1.66
N THR A 22 12.15 -13.44 1.56
CA THR A 22 10.69 -13.24 1.58
C THR A 22 10.23 -12.58 2.89
N PHE A 23 10.89 -12.87 4.01
CA PHE A 23 10.56 -12.27 5.31
C PHE A 23 10.79 -10.75 5.29
N GLU A 24 11.94 -10.30 4.77
CA GLU A 24 12.25 -8.88 4.63
C GLU A 24 11.31 -8.18 3.63
N LEU A 25 11.00 -8.83 2.51
CA LEU A 25 10.04 -8.29 1.53
C LEU A 25 8.65 -8.12 2.15
N THR A 26 8.19 -9.10 2.94
CA THR A 26 6.91 -9.04 3.65
C THR A 26 6.91 -7.91 4.68
N ARG A 27 8.02 -7.71 5.41
CA ARG A 27 8.17 -6.60 6.34
C ARG A 27 8.11 -5.24 5.63
N ALA A 28 8.76 -5.11 4.47
CA ALA A 28 8.68 -3.91 3.65
C ALA A 28 7.24 -3.65 3.19
N ALA A 29 6.54 -4.66 2.66
CA ALA A 29 5.13 -4.57 2.27
C ALA A 29 4.23 -4.14 3.44
N TYR A 30 4.44 -4.71 4.63
CA TYR A 30 3.71 -4.34 5.85
C TYR A 30 3.89 -2.86 6.21
N HIS A 31 5.13 -2.35 6.18
CA HIS A 31 5.40 -0.95 6.50
C HIS A 31 4.86 0.03 5.46
N LEU A 32 4.87 -0.34 4.18
CA LEU A 32 4.25 0.43 3.09
C LEU A 32 2.72 0.44 3.23
N GLY A 33 2.12 -0.71 3.54
CA GLY A 33 0.68 -0.86 3.80
C GLY A 33 0.20 0.00 4.96
N ASN A 34 0.94 0.05 6.07
CA ASN A 34 0.65 0.92 7.21
C ASN A 34 0.67 2.42 6.89
N ARG A 35 1.19 2.81 5.72
CA ARG A 35 1.23 4.18 5.21
C ARG A 35 0.24 4.42 4.07
N HIS A 36 -0.62 3.44 3.77
CA HIS A 36 -1.58 3.49 2.67
C HIS A 36 -0.94 3.82 1.31
N VAL A 37 0.27 3.30 1.07
CA VAL A 37 0.98 3.47 -0.20
C VAL A 37 0.34 2.56 -1.26
N ALA A 38 0.06 3.10 -2.44
CA ALA A 38 -0.33 2.30 -3.59
C ALA A 38 0.82 1.37 -3.97
N LEU A 39 0.58 0.06 -3.95
CA LEU A 39 1.62 -0.95 -4.06
C LEU A 39 1.20 -2.01 -5.06
N GLN A 40 2.04 -2.28 -6.05
CA GLN A 40 1.91 -3.44 -6.90
C GLN A 40 2.81 -4.55 -6.35
N VAL A 41 2.24 -5.74 -6.17
CA VAL A 41 2.94 -6.91 -5.63
C VAL A 41 3.24 -7.86 -6.78
N GLY A 42 4.45 -8.42 -6.78
CA GLY A 42 4.81 -9.51 -7.68
C GLY A 42 5.64 -10.56 -6.97
N ASP A 43 6.03 -11.59 -7.73
CA ASP A 43 6.81 -12.70 -7.19
C ASP A 43 8.24 -12.26 -6.87
N GLY A 44 8.52 -12.04 -5.58
CA GLY A 44 9.81 -11.59 -5.08
C GLY A 44 10.09 -10.09 -5.18
N TRP A 45 9.09 -9.26 -5.51
CA TRP A 45 9.28 -7.81 -5.63
C TRP A 45 8.03 -6.99 -5.31
N LEU A 46 8.24 -5.71 -5.04
CA LEU A 46 7.19 -4.69 -4.92
C LEU A 46 7.47 -3.53 -5.88
N ARG A 47 6.42 -2.85 -6.35
CA ARG A 47 6.53 -1.59 -7.10
C ARG A 47 5.62 -0.53 -6.53
N LEU A 48 6.14 0.68 -6.47
CA LEU A 48 5.43 1.89 -6.04
C LEU A 48 5.94 3.08 -6.86
N LEU A 49 5.23 4.21 -6.80
CA LEU A 49 5.70 5.44 -7.41
C LEU A 49 7.04 5.88 -6.80
N ASP A 50 7.89 6.49 -7.62
CA ASP A 50 9.17 7.03 -7.17
C ASP A 50 8.97 8.13 -6.11
N ASP A 51 9.41 7.86 -4.88
CA ASP A 51 9.28 8.73 -3.71
C ASP A 51 10.53 8.60 -2.83
N TYR A 52 11.24 9.72 -2.62
CA TYR A 52 12.50 9.71 -1.90
C TYR A 52 12.36 9.44 -0.39
N VAL A 53 11.20 9.74 0.22
CA VAL A 53 10.94 9.48 1.64
C VAL A 53 10.72 7.99 1.84
N LEU A 54 9.92 7.38 0.96
CA LEU A 54 9.70 5.93 0.99
C LEU A 54 10.98 5.16 0.68
N LYS A 55 11.81 5.67 -0.24
CA LYS A 55 13.14 5.11 -0.52
C LYS A 55 14.00 5.04 0.73
N ALA A 56 14.16 6.16 1.44
CA ALA A 56 14.98 6.22 2.64
C ALA A 56 14.50 5.24 3.74
N MET A 57 13.18 5.07 3.87
CA MET A 57 12.61 4.08 4.78
C MET A 57 12.94 2.64 4.35
N LEU A 58 12.82 2.34 3.06
CA LEU A 58 13.11 1.02 2.50
C LEU A 58 14.60 0.67 2.65
N ASP A 59 15.49 1.63 2.45
CA ASP A 59 16.92 1.48 2.70
C ASP A 59 17.21 1.13 4.17
N GLN A 60 16.52 1.79 5.12
CA GLN A 60 16.64 1.47 6.55
C GLN A 60 16.11 0.08 6.93
N LEU A 61 15.21 -0.48 6.11
CA LEU A 61 14.70 -1.84 6.27
C LEU A 61 15.58 -2.90 5.57
N GLY A 62 16.64 -2.48 4.89
CA GLY A 62 17.56 -3.36 4.15
C GLY A 62 17.06 -3.76 2.76
N ALA A 63 16.05 -3.08 2.23
CA ALA A 63 15.55 -3.35 0.88
C ALA A 63 16.47 -2.74 -0.18
N THR A 64 16.53 -3.37 -1.35
CA THR A 64 17.20 -2.83 -2.54
C THR A 64 16.17 -2.17 -3.42
N THR A 65 16.42 -0.92 -3.82
CA THR A 65 15.52 -0.15 -4.68
C THR A 65 16.18 0.23 -6.00
N GLU A 66 15.49 0.00 -7.11
CA GLU A 66 15.90 0.38 -8.47
C GLU A 66 14.84 1.30 -9.09
N ALA A 67 15.26 2.35 -9.80
CA ALA A 67 14.33 3.21 -10.55
C ALA A 67 14.07 2.59 -11.93
N ILE A 68 12.79 2.40 -12.27
CA ILE A 68 12.37 1.81 -13.55
C ILE A 68 11.25 2.64 -14.20
N GLU A 69 11.07 2.48 -15.52
CA GLU A 69 9.86 2.93 -16.21
C GLU A 69 9.04 1.70 -16.64
N ALA A 70 7.84 1.55 -16.08
CA ALA A 70 6.98 0.40 -16.36
C ALA A 70 5.50 0.73 -16.14
N PRO A 71 4.56 -0.02 -16.75
CA PRO A 71 3.15 0.08 -16.39
C PRO A 71 2.94 -0.25 -14.91
N PHE A 72 2.09 0.52 -14.24
CA PHE A 72 1.79 0.36 -12.83
C PHE A 72 0.36 -0.12 -12.61
N GLN A 73 0.21 -1.21 -11.86
CA GLN A 73 -1.09 -1.82 -11.52
C GLN A 73 -1.10 -2.12 -10.02
N PRO A 74 -1.32 -1.11 -9.16
CA PRO A 74 -1.35 -1.32 -7.73
C PRO A 74 -2.53 -2.20 -7.32
N GLU A 75 -2.34 -2.97 -6.27
CA GLU A 75 -3.43 -3.72 -5.63
C GLU A 75 -4.48 -2.77 -5.10
N HIS A 76 -5.75 -3.13 -5.29
CA HIS A 76 -6.84 -2.39 -4.66
C HIS A 76 -6.75 -2.60 -3.15
N GLY A 77 -6.93 -1.53 -2.37
CA GLY A 77 -6.98 -1.65 -0.92
C GLY A 77 -8.06 -2.64 -0.49
N ALA A 78 -7.85 -3.33 0.63
CA ALA A 78 -8.79 -4.35 1.14
C ALA A 78 -10.23 -3.85 1.39
N TYR A 79 -10.40 -2.52 1.45
CA TYR A 79 -11.68 -1.83 1.66
C TYR A 79 -12.14 -1.02 0.43
N GLY A 80 -11.51 -1.26 -0.74
CA GLY A 80 -11.72 -0.51 -1.98
C GLY A 80 -12.93 -0.98 -2.77
N GLY A 81 -14.12 -0.58 -2.31
CA GLY A 81 -15.40 -0.82 -2.98
C GLY A 81 -16.44 0.22 -2.56
N GLY A 82 -16.14 1.51 -2.66
CA GLY A 82 -17.08 2.57 -2.30
C GLY A 82 -16.79 3.86 -3.06
N HIS A 83 -17.49 4.07 -4.17
CA HIS A 83 -17.73 5.42 -4.68
C HIS A 83 -18.58 6.18 -3.65
N HIS A 84 -17.98 6.77 -2.62
CA HIS A 84 -18.68 7.72 -1.78
C HIS A 84 -18.73 9.08 -2.49
N HIS A 85 -19.71 9.21 -3.38
CA HIS A 85 -20.33 10.51 -3.62
C HIS A 85 -21.06 10.92 -2.34
N SER A 86 -20.78 12.12 -1.86
CA SER A 86 -21.35 12.72 -0.66
C SER A 86 -22.89 12.68 -0.68
N ARG A 87 -23.49 11.88 0.21
CA ARG A 87 -24.81 12.13 0.81
C ARG A 87 -24.91 11.37 2.13
N ALA A 88 -25.40 12.07 3.14
CA ALA A 88 -25.58 11.63 4.52
C ALA A 88 -26.09 10.18 4.65
N GLY A 89 -25.41 9.42 5.50
CA GLY A 89 -25.81 8.07 5.92
C GLY A 89 -24.85 7.61 7.01
N GLU A 90 -25.32 7.66 8.24
CA GLU A 90 -24.62 7.22 9.45
C GLU A 90 -24.31 5.72 9.34
N GLU A 91 -23.04 5.36 9.14
CA GLU A 91 -22.56 4.02 9.45
C GLU A 91 -21.67 4.11 10.69
N ASP A 92 -22.31 3.76 11.80
CA ASP A 92 -21.86 3.83 13.17
C ASP A 92 -20.77 2.77 13.44
N PHE A 93 -19.55 3.00 12.97
CA PHE A 93 -18.36 2.36 13.55
C PHE A 93 -17.85 3.18 14.73
N ASN A 94 -18.75 3.54 15.63
CA ASN A 94 -18.43 4.15 16.90
C ASN A 94 -18.00 3.04 17.88
N TYR A 95 -16.75 2.60 17.77
CA TYR A 95 -16.10 2.02 18.94
C TYR A 95 -15.74 3.19 19.86
N PRO A 96 -16.43 3.39 21.01
CA PRO A 96 -16.00 4.38 21.96
C PRO A 96 -14.58 4.02 22.41
N PRO A 97 -13.65 4.98 22.58
CA PRO A 97 -12.34 4.69 23.10
C PRO A 97 -12.51 4.09 24.51
N ARG A 98 -12.21 2.78 24.64
CA ARG A 98 -12.11 2.13 25.95
C ARG A 98 -10.83 2.63 26.61
N MET A 99 -10.92 3.69 27.41
CA MET A 99 -9.88 4.00 28.38
C MET A 99 -9.79 2.85 29.37
N HIS A 100 -8.70 2.08 29.32
CA HIS A 100 -8.35 1.15 30.38
C HIS A 100 -7.95 1.97 31.62
N GLN A 101 -8.91 2.19 32.52
CA GLN A 101 -8.62 2.74 33.83
C GLN A 101 -7.93 1.66 34.66
N PHE A 102 -6.60 1.74 34.78
CA PHE A 102 -5.87 0.95 35.77
C PHE A 102 -6.32 1.41 37.15
N GLY A 103 -7.12 0.58 37.81
CA GLY A 103 -7.57 0.81 39.17
C GLY A 103 -6.39 1.00 40.13
N VAL A 104 -6.48 2.03 40.95
CA VAL A 104 -5.58 2.25 42.09
C VAL A 104 -5.73 1.06 43.03
N ARG A 105 -4.64 0.31 43.23
CA ARG A 105 -4.57 -0.71 44.29
C ARG A 105 -4.57 0.01 45.65
N LYS A 106 -5.46 -0.40 46.54
CA LYS A 106 -5.42 -0.06 47.96
C LYS A 106 -4.19 -0.66 48.63
#